data_AF-A0A2A4P503-F1
#
_entry.id   AF-A0A2A4P503-F1
#
_cell.length_a   1.000
_cell.length_b   1.000
_cell.length_c   1.000
_cell.angle_alpha   90.00
_cell.angle_beta   90.00
_cell.angle_gamma   90.00
#
_symmetry.space_group_name_H-M   'P 1'
#
loop_
_entity.id
_entity.type
_entity.pdbx_description
1 polymer ?
#
loop_
_entity_poly.entity_id
_entity_poly.type
_entity_poly.pdbx_seq_one_letter_code
_entity_poly.pdbx_strand_id
1 'polypeptide(L)'
;MAVAFPASPFLGGYFGIKFAQVPRESYAAKCLLFGALLGALFLVLASLAAALVVALSDLGQRFLVIIWIGVVVLTLYTSSMSALGAMFSVLRSGRESSEAEEA
;
A
#
# COMPACT_ATOMS: atom_id res chain seq x y z
N MET A 1 4.25 23.97 5.08
CA MET A 1 3.41 22.86 5.59
C MET A 1 3.04 21.98 4.40
N ALA A 2 3.98 21.15 3.94
CA ALA A 2 3.77 20.30 2.77
C ALA A 2 3.16 19.00 3.26
N VAL A 3 1.88 18.77 2.93
CA VAL A 3 1.24 17.50 3.17
C VAL A 3 1.95 16.47 2.31
N ALA A 4 2.82 15.68 2.93
CA ALA A 4 3.39 14.48 2.34
C ALA A 4 2.26 13.45 2.23
N PHE A 5 1.30 13.70 1.34
CA PHE A 5 0.54 12.62 0.76
C PHE A 5 1.60 11.70 0.16
N PRO A 6 1.63 10.39 0.50
CA PRO A 6 2.51 9.47 -0.16
C PRO A 6 2.08 9.45 -1.64
N ALA A 7 2.72 10.29 -2.45
CA ALA A 7 2.43 10.41 -3.88
C ALA A 7 2.67 9.07 -4.60
N SER A 8 3.40 8.15 -3.94
CA SER A 8 3.44 6.74 -4.29
C SER A 8 3.07 5.84 -3.11
N PRO A 9 2.29 4.76 -3.35
CA PRO A 9 2.04 3.73 -2.34
C PRO A 9 3.32 3.10 -1.77
N PHE A 10 4.41 3.13 -2.55
CA PHE A 10 5.74 2.71 -2.14
C PHE A 10 6.30 3.56 -0.98
N LEU A 11 6.22 4.89 -1.07
CA LEU A 11 6.67 5.80 -0.01
C LEU A 11 5.87 5.61 1.28
N GLY A 12 4.56 5.37 1.14
CA GLY A 12 3.69 5.03 2.28
C GLY A 12 4.12 3.74 2.99
N GLY A 13 4.48 2.70 2.22
CA GLY A 13 5.07 1.47 2.77
C GLY A 13 6.43 1.67 3.41
N TYR A 14 7.30 2.44 2.75
CA TYR A 14 8.68 2.67 3.18
C TYR A 14 8.78 3.39 4.52
N PHE A 15 8.02 4.47 4.71
CA PHE A 15 8.02 5.20 5.98
C PHE A 15 7.07 4.58 7.01
N GLY A 16 5.95 3.99 6.59
CA GLY A 16 4.92 3.49 7.49
C GLY A 16 5.39 2.37 8.41
N ILE A 17 6.26 1.48 7.93
CA ILE A 17 6.68 0.33 8.73
C ILE A 17 7.65 0.66 9.86
N LYS A 18 8.30 1.85 9.82
CA LYS A 18 9.15 2.34 10.93
C LYS A 18 8.33 2.61 12.21
N PHE A 19 7.02 2.83 12.11
CA PHE A 19 6.12 3.03 13.25
C PHE A 19 5.61 1.70 13.84
N ALA A 20 5.68 0.62 13.09
CA ALA A 20 5.40 -0.71 13.61
C ALA A 20 6.69 -1.21 14.28
N GLN A 21 6.81 -1.06 15.60
CA GLN A 21 7.85 -1.74 16.37
C GLN A 21 7.65 -3.26 16.23
N VAL A 22 8.49 -3.91 15.44
CA VAL A 22 8.34 -5.33 15.10
C VAL A 22 9.56 -6.13 15.58
N PRO A 23 9.37 -7.21 16.36
CA PRO A 23 10.45 -8.14 16.69
C PRO A 23 10.93 -8.92 15.44
N ARG A 24 12.25 -9.21 15.39
CA ARG A 24 12.98 -9.71 14.21
C ARG A 24 12.41 -10.98 13.56
N GLU A 25 11.73 -11.84 14.31
CA GLU A 25 11.31 -13.19 13.88
C GLU A 25 10.24 -13.23 12.77
N SER A 26 9.54 -12.14 12.47
CA SER A 26 8.43 -12.17 11.48
C SER A 26 8.31 -10.92 10.61
N TYR A 27 9.44 -10.31 10.24
CA TYR A 27 9.46 -9.08 9.45
C TYR A 27 8.75 -9.18 8.09
N ALA A 28 9.00 -10.25 7.32
CA ALA A 28 8.40 -10.42 5.99
C ALA A 28 6.86 -10.55 6.04
N ALA A 29 6.35 -11.30 7.02
CA ALA A 29 4.91 -11.47 7.22
C ALA A 29 4.23 -10.15 7.58
N LYS A 30 4.89 -9.30 8.39
CA LYS A 30 4.34 -7.99 8.77
C LYS A 30 4.42 -6.95 7.67
N CYS A 31 5.44 -6.99 6.79
CA CYS A 31 5.46 -6.18 5.57
C CYS A 31 4.30 -6.54 4.64
N LEU A 32 4.03 -7.84 4.47
CA LEU A 32 2.88 -8.31 3.70
C LEU A 32 1.55 -7.90 4.34
N LEU A 33 1.42 -8.04 5.66
CA LEU A 33 0.23 -7.61 6.40
C LEU A 33 -0.01 -6.11 6.27
N PHE A 34 1.04 -5.28 6.35
CA PHE A 34 0.94 -3.84 6.13
C PHE A 34 0.48 -3.51 4.71
N GLY A 35 1.10 -4.11 3.70
CA GLY A 35 0.72 -3.92 2.29
C GLY A 35 -0.71 -4.43 1.99
N ALA A 36 -1.14 -5.50 2.66
CA ALA A 36 -2.50 -6.02 2.56
C ALA A 36 -3.53 -5.11 3.26
N LEU A 37 -3.20 -4.57 4.43
CA LEU A 37 -4.07 -3.65 5.16
C LEU A 37 -4.26 -2.33 4.39
N LEU A 38 -3.16 -1.79 3.85
CA LEU A 38 -3.20 -0.59 3.02
C LEU A 38 -3.97 -0.84 1.72
N GLY A 39 -3.76 -2.00 1.11
CA GLY A 39 -4.53 -2.46 -0.03
C GLY A 39 -6.03 -2.55 0.27
N ALA A 40 -6.41 -3.16 1.40
CA ALA A 40 -7.81 -3.28 1.82
C ALA A 40 -8.45 -1.90 2.06
N LEU A 41 -7.74 -0.99 2.73
CA LEU A 41 -8.22 0.38 2.93
C LEU A 41 -8.46 1.09 1.59
N PHE A 42 -7.53 0.95 0.65
CA PHE A 42 -7.64 1.55 -0.68
C PHE A 42 -8.77 0.92 -1.50
N LEU A 43 -8.98 -0.40 -1.38
CA LEU A 43 -10.10 -1.11 -2.01
C LEU A 43 -11.43 -0.55 -1.53
N VAL A 44 -11.59 -0.32 -0.22
CA VAL A 44 -12.82 0.24 0.37
C VAL A 44 -13.08 1.64 -0.19
N LEU A 45 -12.06 2.51 -0.20
CA LEU A 45 -12.18 3.87 -0.75
C LEU A 45 -12.48 3.86 -2.26
N ALA A 46 -11.77 3.05 -3.03
CA ALA A 46 -11.92 2.96 -4.48
C ALA A 46 -13.27 2.35 -4.88
N SER A 47 -13.74 1.33 -4.16
CA SER A 47 -15.07 0.73 -4.39
C SER A 47 -16.19 1.71 -4.03
N LEU A 48 -16.05 2.49 -2.95
CA LEU A 48 -17.02 3.52 -2.58
C LEU A 48 -17.09 4.64 -3.64
N ALA A 49 -15.93 5.10 -4.12
CA ALA A 49 -15.85 6.08 -5.19
C ALA A 49 -16.43 5.55 -6.51
N ALA A 50 -16.13 4.30 -6.87
CA ALA A 50 -16.70 3.65 -8.04
C ALA A 50 -18.22 3.51 -7.94
N ALA A 51 -18.73 3.12 -6.77
CA ALA A 51 -20.17 3.02 -6.52
C ALA A 51 -20.87 4.38 -6.67
N LEU A 52 -20.25 5.47 -6.19
CA LEU A 52 -20.75 6.83 -6.39
C LEU A 52 -20.78 7.24 -7.88
N VAL A 53 -19.70 6.96 -8.62
CA VAL A 53 -19.64 7.28 -10.06
C VAL A 53 -20.72 6.53 -10.84
N VAL A 54 -20.93 5.25 -10.52
CA VAL A 54 -22.00 4.42 -11.10
C VAL A 54 -23.38 4.94 -10.71
N ALA A 55 -23.59 5.35 -9.45
CA ALA A 55 -24.88 5.85 -9.00
C ALA A 55 -25.25 7.21 -9.64
N LEU A 56 -24.25 8.03 -9.95
CA LEU A 56 -24.43 9.36 -10.54
C LEU A 56 -24.46 9.34 -12.07
N SER A 57 -24.08 8.22 -12.70
CA SER A 57 -23.95 8.13 -14.15
C SER A 57 -24.78 6.99 -14.72
N ASP A 58 -25.56 7.25 -15.76
CA ASP A 58 -26.31 6.21 -16.49
C ASP A 58 -25.35 5.41 -17.41
N LEU A 59 -24.49 4.62 -16.75
CA LEU A 59 -23.37 3.94 -17.38
C LEU A 59 -23.77 2.52 -17.81
N GLY A 60 -23.61 2.22 -19.10
CA GLY A 60 -23.89 0.89 -19.64
C GLY A 60 -23.04 -0.22 -19.00
N GLN A 61 -23.55 -1.46 -19.01
CA GLN A 61 -22.94 -2.62 -18.34
C GLN A 61 -21.46 -2.87 -18.67
N ARG A 62 -21.01 -2.53 -19.89
CA ARG A 62 -19.58 -2.62 -20.28
C ARG A 62 -18.70 -1.64 -19.51
N PHE A 63 -19.16 -0.41 -19.30
CA PHE A 63 -18.40 0.61 -18.53
C PHE A 63 -18.31 0.23 -17.05
N LEU A 64 -19.37 -0.36 -16.51
CA LEU A 64 -19.39 -0.91 -15.15
C LEU A 64 -18.26 -1.95 -14.94
N VAL A 65 -18.12 -2.89 -15.88
CA VAL A 65 -17.06 -3.90 -15.82
C VAL A 65 -15.67 -3.26 -15.90
N ILE A 66 -15.46 -2.28 -16.78
CA ILE A 66 -14.18 -1.59 -16.93
C ILE A 66 -13.80 -0.85 -15.64
N ILE A 67 -14.76 -0.15 -15.00
CA ILE A 67 -14.51 0.56 -13.74
C ILE A 67 -14.10 -0.42 -12.64
N TRP A 68 -14.82 -1.53 -12.49
CA TRP A 68 -14.49 -2.54 -11.47
C TRP A 68 -13.14 -3.22 -11.72
N ILE A 69 -12.80 -3.54 -12.97
CA ILE A 69 -11.46 -4.04 -13.33
C ILE A 69 -10.40 -2.99 -12.95
N GLY A 70 -10.64 -1.71 -13.25
CA GLY A 70 -9.77 -0.62 -12.87
C GLY A 70 -9.55 -0.54 -11.36
N VAL A 71 -10.61 -0.63 -10.56
CA VAL A 71 -10.55 -0.64 -9.08
C VAL A 71 -9.70 -1.81 -8.58
N VAL A 72 -9.90 -3.01 -9.11
CA VAL A 72 -9.13 -4.19 -8.71
C VAL A 72 -7.65 -4.00 -9.05
N VAL A 73 -7.33 -3.61 -10.29
CA VAL A 73 -5.94 -3.42 -10.74
C VAL A 73 -5.23 -2.33 -9.93
N LEU A 74 -5.86 -1.18 -9.71
CA LEU A 74 -5.31 -0.09 -8.89
C LEU A 74 -5.06 -0.51 -7.45
N THR A 75 -5.98 -1.29 -6.87
CA THR A 75 -5.84 -1.81 -5.51
C THR A 75 -4.67 -2.78 -5.42
N LEU A 76 -4.58 -3.75 -6.34
CA LEU A 76 -3.49 -4.73 -6.38
C LEU A 76 -2.15 -4.04 -6.59
N TYR A 77 -2.09 -3.04 -7.48
CA TYR A 77 -0.90 -2.22 -7.70
C TYR A 77 -0.47 -1.49 -6.43
N THR A 78 -1.41 -0.82 -5.76
CA THR A 78 -1.18 -0.05 -4.52
C THR A 78 -0.71 -0.95 -3.39
N SER A 79 -1.37 -2.09 -3.19
CA SER A 79 -1.01 -3.09 -2.18
C SER A 79 0.40 -3.64 -2.41
N SER A 80 0.71 -4.01 -3.65
CA SER A 80 2.01 -4.60 -4.02
C SER A 80 3.15 -3.59 -3.86
N MET A 81 2.96 -2.36 -4.35
CA MET A 81 3.95 -1.29 -4.22
C MET A 81 4.19 -0.91 -2.76
N SER A 82 3.14 -0.92 -1.92
CA SER A 82 3.29 -0.65 -0.50
C SER A 82 4.01 -1.77 0.24
N ALA A 83 3.70 -3.04 -0.05
CA ALA A 83 4.41 -4.19 0.51
C ALA A 83 5.91 -4.15 0.16
N LEU A 84 6.24 -3.80 -1.09
CA LEU A 84 7.63 -3.64 -1.55
C LEU A 84 8.35 -2.49 -0.81
N GLY A 85 7.70 -1.33 -0.67
CA GLY A 85 8.26 -0.20 0.07
C GLY A 85 8.55 -0.56 1.53
N ALA A 86 7.61 -1.26 2.17
CA ALA A 86 7.75 -1.80 3.51
C ALA A 86 8.95 -2.75 3.65
N MET A 87 9.09 -3.73 2.74
CA MET A 87 10.23 -4.64 2.74
C MET A 87 11.56 -3.92 2.52
N PHE A 88 11.60 -2.94 1.61
CA PHE A 88 12.82 -2.18 1.33
C PHE A 88 13.28 -1.36 2.54
N SER A 89 12.34 -0.75 3.28
CA SER A 89 12.64 -0.03 4.53
C SER A 89 13.26 -0.93 5.60
N VAL A 90 12.72 -2.15 5.74
CA VAL A 90 13.24 -3.15 6.68
C VAL A 90 14.65 -3.57 6.30
N LEU A 91 14.88 -3.96 5.04
CA LEU A 91 16.22 -4.36 4.56
C LEU A 91 17.26 -3.25 4.78
N ARG A 92 16.89 -2.00 4.50
CA ARG A 92 17.77 -0.85 4.73
C ARG A 92 18.09 -0.65 6.21
N SER A 93 17.09 -0.76 7.09
CA SER A 93 17.31 -0.64 8.54
C SER A 93 18.16 -1.78 9.14
N GLY A 94 18.02 -3.00 8.60
CA GLY A 94 18.86 -4.13 8.99
C GLY A 94 20.33 -3.94 8.59
N ARG A 95 20.58 -3.33 7.42
CA ARG A 95 21.94 -3.03 6.93
C ARG A 95 22.66 -2.00 7.81
N GLU A 96 21.96 -0.91 8.16
CA GLU A 96 22.52 0.12 9.07
C GLU A 96 22.85 -0.44 10.46
N SER A 97 22.07 -1.40 10.98
CA SER A 97 22.38 -2.04 12.27
C SER A 97 23.62 -2.93 12.22
N SER A 98 23.90 -3.56 11.06
CA SER A 98 25.08 -4.42 10.91
C SER A 98 26.36 -3.61 10.78
N GLU A 99 26.33 -2.49 10.03
CA GLU A 99 27.47 -1.57 9.88
C GLU A 99 27.81 -0.84 11.19
N ALA A 100 26.82 -0.61 12.07
CA ALA A 100 27.04 0.01 13.37
C ALA A 100 27.60 -0.95 14.45
N GLU A 101 27.49 -2.26 14.24
CA GLU A 101 28.01 -3.28 15.17
C GLU A 101 29.43 -3.74 14.79
N GLU A 102 29.88 -3.45 13.57
CA GLU A 102 31.25 -3.68 13.09
C GLU A 102 32.20 -2.45 13.24
N ALA A 103 31.69 -1.30 13.69
CA ALA A 103 32.44 -0.05 13.88
C ALA A 103 32.77 0.23 15.36
#